data_AF-A0A0M2RDX1-F1
#
_entry.id   AF-A0A0M2RDX1-F1
#
_cell.length_a   1.000
_cell.length_b   1.000
_cell.length_c   1.000
_cell.angle_alpha   90.00
_cell.angle_beta   90.00
_cell.angle_gamma   90.00
#
_symmetry.space_group_name_H-M   'P 1'
#
loop_
_entity.id
_entity.type
_entity.pdbx_description
1 polymer ?
#
loop_
_entity_poly.entity_id
_entity_poly.type
_entity_poly.pdbx_seq_one_letter_code
_entity_poly.pdbx_strand_id
1 'polypeptide(L)'
;MSNLTEFRYLNGAVYILENSEAKRVKIGMTISKVEDRLNDVNDIWQERKVTCQICGGRLVNFMGLLPSHIVSGKSCAGGNKLPLEKDIEHAVSYKNSLMGRLPELNGSEKGSVTRMINTLEKRINKYRHYSPLPGFWKFRFAYYTKAAEQVELLSHQYLEDYLDRLAPIGEVFSCDVSTATEAVEKALYKLGLFELSKKTTQYRA
;
A
#
# COMPACT_ATOMS: atom_id res chain seq x y z
N MET A 1 23.22 20.28 -16.22
CA MET A 1 23.60 18.85 -16.29
C MET A 1 22.39 18.05 -15.82
N SER A 2 21.61 17.51 -16.76
CA SER A 2 20.45 16.68 -16.46
C SER A 2 20.90 15.32 -15.95
N ASN A 3 20.53 14.96 -14.72
CA ASN A 3 20.67 13.61 -14.20
C ASN A 3 19.94 12.65 -15.15
N LEU A 4 20.69 11.90 -15.96
CA LEU A 4 20.16 10.76 -16.70
C LEU A 4 19.95 9.65 -15.68
N THR A 5 18.73 9.58 -15.13
CA THR A 5 18.30 8.43 -14.33
C THR A 5 18.52 7.18 -15.19
N GLU A 6 19.43 6.32 -14.76
CA GLU A 6 19.81 5.12 -15.53
C GLU A 6 18.62 4.15 -15.53
N PHE A 7 17.86 4.16 -16.63
CA PHE A 7 16.61 3.42 -16.76
C PHE A 7 16.88 1.91 -16.92
N ARG A 8 16.33 1.05 -16.04
CA ARG A 8 16.54 -0.41 -16.12
C ARG A 8 15.49 -1.05 -17.01
N TYR A 9 15.88 -1.72 -18.09
CA TYR A 9 14.96 -2.46 -18.96
C TYR A 9 14.42 -3.68 -18.22
N LEU A 10 13.31 -3.50 -17.50
CA LEU A 10 12.64 -4.56 -16.76
C LEU A 10 11.47 -5.10 -17.58
N ASN A 11 11.62 -6.35 -18.02
CA ASN A 11 10.52 -7.12 -18.59
C ASN A 11 9.46 -7.33 -17.50
N GLY A 12 8.27 -6.77 -17.71
CA GLY A 12 7.23 -6.80 -16.69
C GLY A 12 5.88 -6.30 -17.21
N ALA A 13 4.97 -6.04 -16.29
CA ALA A 13 3.65 -5.50 -16.54
C ALA A 13 3.54 -4.08 -15.97
N VAL A 14 2.99 -3.15 -16.76
CA VAL A 14 2.45 -1.89 -16.27
C VAL A 14 0.94 -2.04 -16.16
N TYR A 15 0.40 -1.90 -14.95
CA TYR A 15 -1.00 -2.14 -14.65
C TYR A 15 -1.73 -0.87 -14.24
N ILE A 16 -3.03 -0.86 -14.49
CA ILE A 16 -3.97 0.19 -14.09
C ILE A 16 -4.98 -0.43 -13.11
N LEU A 17 -5.04 0.15 -11.91
CA LEU A 17 -6.03 -0.17 -10.89
C LEU A 17 -6.99 1.00 -10.72
N GLU A 18 -8.27 0.73 -10.52
CA GLU A 18 -9.29 1.74 -10.27
C GLU A 18 -9.94 1.51 -8.91
N ASN A 19 -10.12 2.58 -8.15
CA ASN A 19 -11.10 2.65 -7.08
C ASN A 19 -12.21 3.63 -7.50
N SER A 20 -13.32 3.10 -7.99
CA SER A 20 -14.44 3.88 -8.52
C SER A 20 -15.17 4.69 -7.44
N GLU A 21 -15.19 4.20 -6.20
CA GLU A 21 -15.83 4.90 -5.08
C GLU A 21 -14.97 6.09 -4.63
N ALA A 22 -13.64 5.92 -4.61
CA ALA A 22 -12.70 7.01 -4.33
C ALA A 22 -12.52 7.95 -5.53
N LYS A 23 -12.98 7.57 -6.72
CA LYS A 23 -12.70 8.26 -8.01
C LYS A 23 -11.19 8.45 -8.20
N ARG A 24 -10.46 7.35 -8.09
CA ARG A 24 -9.00 7.31 -8.17
C ARG A 24 -8.51 6.18 -9.05
N VAL A 25 -7.38 6.43 -9.70
CA VAL A 25 -6.65 5.45 -10.48
C VAL A 25 -5.21 5.36 -9.98
N LYS A 26 -4.64 4.15 -10.02
CA LYS A 26 -3.23 3.91 -9.75
C LYS A 26 -2.62 3.22 -10.95
N ILE A 27 -1.53 3.80 -11.45
CA ILE A 27 -0.63 3.14 -12.40
C ILE A 27 0.54 2.60 -11.61
N GLY A 28 0.87 1.33 -11.80
CA GLY A 28 2.04 0.72 -11.19
C GLY A 28 2.71 -0.28 -12.12
N MET A 29 3.93 -0.69 -11.76
CA MET A 29 4.62 -1.78 -12.46
C MET A 29 4.94 -2.98 -11.58
N THR A 30 5.19 -4.12 -12.22
CA THR A 30 5.68 -5.34 -11.56
C THR A 30 6.43 -6.24 -12.54
N ILE A 31 7.44 -6.95 -12.06
CA ILE A 31 8.08 -8.08 -12.75
C ILE A 31 7.50 -9.44 -12.31
N SER A 32 6.51 -9.41 -11.42
CA SER A 32 5.83 -10.58 -10.84
C SER A 32 4.34 -10.57 -11.21
N LYS A 33 3.48 -11.22 -10.42
CA LYS A 33 2.02 -11.25 -10.69
C LYS A 33 1.37 -9.92 -10.31
N VAL A 34 0.49 -9.42 -11.18
CA VAL A 34 -0.29 -8.19 -10.92
C VAL A 34 -1.30 -8.40 -9.80
N GLU A 35 -1.82 -9.62 -9.65
CA GLU A 35 -2.75 -9.99 -8.57
C GLU A 35 -2.14 -9.76 -7.17
N ASP A 36 -0.89 -10.17 -6.97
CA ASP A 36 -0.18 -9.94 -5.70
C ASP A 36 -0.07 -8.44 -5.39
N ARG A 37 0.16 -7.61 -6.42
CA ARG A 37 0.21 -6.15 -6.29
C ARG A 37 -1.15 -5.54 -6.00
N LEU A 38 -2.23 -6.06 -6.59
CA LEU A 38 -3.58 -5.63 -6.26
C LEU A 38 -3.91 -5.94 -4.79
N ASN A 39 -3.58 -7.15 -4.35
CA ASN A 39 -3.76 -7.56 -2.95
C ASN A 39 -2.97 -6.65 -2.01
N ASP A 40 -1.70 -6.36 -2.33
CA ASP A 40 -0.88 -5.41 -1.59
C ASP A 40 -1.53 -4.01 -1.51
N VAL A 41 -1.99 -3.47 -2.64
CA VAL A 41 -2.61 -2.15 -2.72
C VAL A 41 -3.88 -2.11 -1.88
N ASN A 42 -4.75 -3.13 -1.99
CA ASN A 42 -5.96 -3.22 -1.19
C ASN A 42 -5.66 -3.40 0.31
N ASP A 43 -4.63 -4.16 0.66
CA ASP A 43 -4.23 -4.33 2.05
C ASP A 43 -3.67 -3.03 2.66
N ILE A 44 -2.91 -2.25 1.90
CA ILE A 44 -2.43 -0.94 2.38
C ILE A 44 -3.60 0.04 2.45
N TRP A 45 -4.43 0.12 1.41
CA TRP A 45 -5.62 0.98 1.35
C TRP A 45 -6.59 0.70 2.50
N GLN A 46 -6.79 -0.58 2.84
CA GLN A 46 -7.64 -1.00 3.93
C GLN A 46 -6.92 -1.06 5.29
N GLU A 47 -5.67 -0.59 5.34
CA GLU A 47 -4.78 -0.57 6.50
C GLU A 47 -4.52 -1.96 7.13
N ARG A 48 -4.78 -3.07 6.41
CA ARG A 48 -4.51 -4.46 6.82
C ARG A 48 -3.02 -4.75 6.95
N LYS A 49 -2.19 -4.09 6.14
CA LYS A 49 -0.73 -4.21 6.20
C LYS A 49 -0.06 -3.20 7.13
N VAL A 50 -0.81 -2.34 7.83
CA VAL A 50 -0.21 -1.20 8.56
C VAL A 50 0.27 -1.57 9.95
N THR A 51 -0.26 -2.62 10.60
CA THR A 51 0.09 -2.93 12.00
C THR A 51 -0.10 -4.41 12.35
N CYS A 52 0.89 -5.01 13.01
CA CYS A 52 0.71 -6.31 13.66
C CYS A 52 -0.14 -6.17 14.92
N GLN A 53 -1.26 -6.88 15.00
CA GLN A 53 -2.12 -6.88 16.20
C GLN A 53 -1.43 -7.43 17.46
N ILE A 54 -0.36 -8.23 17.30
CA ILE A 54 0.36 -8.86 18.40
C ILE A 54 1.40 -7.90 19.01
N CYS A 55 2.22 -7.25 18.18
CA CYS A 55 3.32 -6.41 18.66
C CYS A 55 3.06 -4.90 18.52
N GLY A 56 1.96 -4.51 17.86
CA GLY A 56 1.64 -3.11 17.61
C GLY A 56 2.67 -2.38 16.74
N GLY A 57 3.61 -3.08 16.09
CA GLY A 57 4.61 -2.46 15.21
C GLY A 57 3.97 -1.96 13.92
N ARG A 58 4.36 -0.76 13.48
CA ARG A 58 3.94 -0.20 12.18
C ARG A 58 4.79 -0.87 11.09
N LEU A 59 4.13 -1.52 10.14
CA LEU A 59 4.80 -2.09 8.97
C LEU A 59 4.85 -1.01 7.90
N VAL A 60 5.78 -0.08 8.03
CA VAL A 60 6.25 0.66 6.86
C VAL A 60 7.38 -0.19 6.31
N ASN A 61 7.20 -0.75 5.11
CA ASN A 61 8.27 -1.42 4.39
C ASN A 61 9.33 -0.37 4.00
N PHE A 62 10.16 0.04 4.96
CA PHE A 62 11.28 0.93 4.69
C PHE A 62 12.41 0.05 4.14
N MET A 63 12.62 0.11 2.83
CA MET A 63 13.72 -0.57 2.14
C MET A 63 13.75 -2.11 2.23
N GLY A 64 12.59 -2.78 2.32
CA GLY A 64 12.55 -4.26 2.30
C GLY A 64 12.75 -4.93 3.66
N LEU A 65 12.85 -4.16 4.76
CA LEU A 65 13.06 -4.71 6.10
C LEU A 65 11.72 -4.94 6.82
N LEU A 66 11.37 -6.22 7.01
CA LEU A 66 10.27 -6.62 7.87
C LEU A 66 10.73 -6.57 9.34
N PRO A 67 10.04 -5.84 10.24
CA PRO A 67 10.33 -5.88 11.67
C PRO A 67 10.16 -7.31 12.20
N SER A 68 11.07 -7.77 13.05
CA SER A 68 10.97 -9.09 13.69
C SER A 68 10.30 -8.99 15.06
N HIS A 69 9.57 -10.04 15.44
CA HIS A 69 9.03 -10.18 16.80
C HIS A 69 10.20 -10.35 17.78
N ILE A 70 10.36 -9.40 18.72
CA ILE A 70 11.46 -9.39 19.71
C ILE A 70 11.54 -10.72 20.48
N VAL A 71 10.40 -11.35 20.78
CA VAL A 71 10.33 -12.59 21.57
C VAL A 71 10.66 -13.83 20.74
N SER A 72 10.18 -13.93 19.50
CA SER A 72 10.33 -15.14 18.68
C SER A 72 11.45 -15.06 17.64
N GLY A 73 12.02 -13.88 17.42
CA GLY A 73 12.98 -13.61 16.34
C GLY A 73 12.40 -13.69 14.93
N LYS A 74 11.15 -14.15 14.78
CA LYS A 74 10.50 -14.35 13.49
C LYS A 74 10.15 -13.01 12.85
N SER A 75 10.31 -12.92 11.54
CA SER A 75 9.81 -11.79 10.75
C SER A 75 8.32 -11.62 10.99
N CYS A 76 7.91 -10.38 11.29
CA CYS A 76 6.51 -10.05 11.48
C CYS A 76 5.86 -9.93 10.10
N ALA A 77 5.13 -10.97 9.69
CA ALA A 77 4.38 -10.97 8.43
C ALA A 77 3.24 -9.92 8.38
N GLY A 78 3.02 -9.18 9.47
CA GLY A 78 1.81 -8.38 9.66
C GLY A 78 0.61 -9.26 10.00
N GLY A 79 -0.48 -8.60 10.36
CA GLY A 79 -1.68 -9.31 10.79
C GLY A 79 -2.51 -9.89 9.65
N ASN A 80 -2.37 -9.41 8.40
CA ASN A 80 -3.39 -9.54 7.33
C ASN A 80 -4.83 -9.33 7.85
N LYS A 81 -4.95 -8.61 8.96
CA LYS A 81 -6.14 -8.41 9.77
C LYS A 81 -6.25 -6.91 9.95
N LEU A 82 -7.50 -6.45 10.03
CA LEU A 82 -7.77 -5.06 10.31
C LEU A 82 -7.14 -4.66 11.66
N PRO A 83 -6.60 -3.44 11.79
CA PRO A 83 -6.16 -2.92 13.08
C PRO A 83 -7.27 -3.05 14.12
N LEU A 84 -6.93 -3.42 15.35
CA LEU A 84 -7.90 -3.57 16.44
C LEU A 84 -8.72 -2.29 16.62
N GLU A 85 -8.07 -1.14 16.42
CA GLU A 85 -8.62 0.20 16.60
C GLU A 85 -9.64 0.62 15.55
N LYS A 86 -9.85 -0.18 14.48
CA LYS A 86 -11.03 -0.02 13.61
C LYS A 86 -12.34 -0.37 14.34
N ASP A 87 -12.26 -1.24 15.35
CA ASP A 87 -13.33 -1.45 16.32
C ASP A 87 -12.96 -0.71 17.62
N ILE A 88 -13.47 0.51 17.75
CA ILE A 88 -13.10 1.41 18.86
C ILE A 88 -13.50 0.79 20.21
N GLU A 89 -14.65 0.12 20.29
CA GLU A 89 -15.15 -0.48 21.52
C GLU A 89 -14.25 -1.64 21.96
N HIS A 90 -13.94 -2.53 21.02
CA HIS A 90 -13.03 -3.64 21.29
C HIS A 90 -11.62 -3.16 21.64
N ALA A 91 -11.10 -2.14 20.96
CA ALA A 91 -9.79 -1.56 21.26
C ALA A 91 -9.74 -0.90 22.65
N VAL A 92 -10.79 -0.18 23.04
CA VAL A 92 -10.91 0.42 24.39
C VAL A 92 -11.00 -0.68 25.46
N SER A 93 -11.80 -1.72 25.23
CA SER A 93 -11.89 -2.87 26.14
C SER A 93 -10.52 -3.55 26.34
N TYR A 94 -9.80 -3.79 25.24
CA TYR A 94 -8.45 -4.36 25.32
C TYR A 94 -7.48 -3.44 26.08
N LYS A 95 -7.49 -2.12 25.80
CA LYS A 95 -6.69 -1.14 26.56
C LYS A 95 -6.97 -1.24 28.06
N ASN A 96 -8.24 -1.29 28.45
CA ASN A 96 -8.65 -1.35 29.86
C ASN A 96 -8.15 -2.65 30.53
N SER A 97 -8.20 -3.79 29.83
CA SER A 97 -7.67 -5.05 30.37
C SER A 97 -6.14 -4.99 30.59
N LEU A 98 -5.39 -4.35 29.70
CA LEU A 98 -3.95 -4.14 29.87
C LEU A 98 -3.67 -3.18 31.04
N MET A 99 -4.45 -2.11 31.19
CA MET A 99 -4.33 -1.18 32.32
C MET A 99 -4.61 -1.87 33.66
N GLY A 100 -5.61 -2.76 33.72
CA GLY A 100 -5.93 -3.54 34.93
C GLY A 100 -4.82 -4.48 35.37
N ARG A 101 -4.05 -5.05 34.42
CA ARG A 101 -2.90 -5.92 34.71
C ARG A 101 -1.63 -5.16 35.09
N LEU A 102 -1.51 -3.89 34.70
CA LEU A 102 -0.28 -3.11 34.85
C LEU A 102 0.29 -3.03 36.29
N PRO A 103 -0.53 -2.98 37.37
CA PRO A 103 -0.03 -2.96 38.75
C PRO A 103 0.72 -4.24 39.15
N GLU A 104 0.37 -5.38 38.55
CA GLU A 104 0.93 -6.71 38.85
C GLU A 104 2.25 -6.97 38.12
N LEU A 105 2.60 -6.12 37.15
CA LEU A 105 3.77 -6.29 36.29
C LEU A 105 4.98 -5.50 36.81
N ASN A 106 6.15 -6.02 36.51
CA ASN A 106 7.44 -5.48 36.91
C ASN A 106 8.49 -5.61 35.79
N GLY A 107 9.60 -4.89 35.93
CA GLY A 107 10.72 -4.94 35.00
C GLY A 107 10.36 -4.65 33.54
N SER A 108 10.93 -5.44 32.62
CA SER A 108 10.79 -5.30 31.17
C SER A 108 9.36 -5.55 30.68
N GLU A 109 8.60 -6.41 31.36
CA GLU A 109 7.21 -6.73 31.02
C GLU A 109 6.30 -5.51 31.24
N LYS A 110 6.41 -4.85 32.39
CA LYS A 110 5.71 -3.59 32.68
C LYS A 110 6.01 -2.52 31.65
N GLY A 111 7.28 -2.38 31.26
CA GLY A 111 7.70 -1.45 30.21
C GLY A 111 7.08 -1.78 28.85
N SER A 112 6.99 -3.06 28.49
CA SER A 112 6.36 -3.51 27.25
C SER A 112 4.86 -3.18 27.22
N VAL A 113 4.13 -3.55 28.28
CA VAL A 113 2.68 -3.29 28.38
C VAL A 113 2.37 -1.79 28.40
N THR A 114 3.20 -0.98 29.08
CA THR A 114 3.08 0.48 29.05
C THR A 114 3.20 1.04 27.63
N ARG A 115 4.17 0.56 26.84
CA ARG A 115 4.30 0.95 25.42
C ARG A 115 3.10 0.52 24.59
N MET A 116 2.56 -0.67 24.84
CA MET A 116 1.35 -1.14 24.17
C MET A 116 0.16 -0.23 24.47
N ILE A 117 -0.09 0.11 25.73
CA ILE A 117 -1.17 1.02 26.15
C ILE A 117 -1.03 2.39 25.45
N ASN A 118 0.16 3.01 25.52
CA ASN A 118 0.41 4.32 24.91
C ASN A 118 0.23 4.28 23.38
N THR A 119 0.62 3.19 22.74
CA THR A 119 0.45 3.02 21.29
C THR A 119 -1.02 2.85 20.92
N LEU A 120 -1.75 2.03 21.67
CA LEU A 120 -3.17 1.76 21.48
C LEU A 120 -4.01 3.01 21.69
N GLU A 121 -3.70 3.81 22.72
CA GLU A 121 -4.36 5.10 22.98
C GLU A 121 -4.20 6.09 21.82
N LYS A 122 -2.97 6.29 21.33
CA LYS A 122 -2.72 7.16 20.17
C LYS A 122 -3.52 6.72 18.95
N ARG A 123 -3.64 5.40 18.73
CA ARG A 123 -4.37 4.85 17.59
C ARG A 123 -5.87 4.93 17.75
N ILE A 124 -6.43 4.60 18.91
CA ILE A 124 -7.85 4.79 19.19
C ILE A 124 -8.24 6.24 18.90
N ASN A 125 -7.42 7.21 19.34
CA ASN A 125 -7.70 8.61 19.06
C ASN A 125 -7.65 8.94 17.56
N LYS A 126 -6.69 8.38 16.82
CA LYS A 126 -6.63 8.51 15.34
C LYS A 126 -7.92 7.95 14.70
N TYR A 127 -8.34 6.75 15.08
CA TYR A 127 -9.47 6.06 14.46
C TYR A 127 -10.85 6.62 14.85
N ARG A 128 -10.98 7.25 16.02
CA ARG A 128 -12.21 7.97 16.43
C ARG A 128 -12.64 9.06 15.45
N HIS A 129 -11.67 9.69 14.79
CA HIS A 129 -11.91 10.78 13.84
C HIS A 129 -11.66 10.35 12.39
N TYR A 130 -11.43 9.06 12.16
CA TYR A 130 -11.06 8.55 10.86
C TYR A 130 -12.31 8.25 10.03
N SER A 131 -12.41 8.89 8.87
CA SER A 131 -13.38 8.49 7.86
C SER A 131 -12.82 7.28 7.09
N PRO A 132 -13.57 6.16 6.99
CA PRO A 132 -13.13 5.02 6.21
C PRO A 132 -12.78 5.42 4.78
N LEU A 133 -11.67 4.91 4.27
CA LEU A 133 -11.34 5.08 2.85
C LEU A 133 -12.37 4.32 2.01
N PRO A 134 -13.01 4.98 1.02
CA PRO A 134 -14.09 4.37 0.27
C PRO A 134 -13.56 3.27 -0.65
N GLY A 135 -14.36 2.22 -0.81
CA GLY A 135 -14.19 1.15 -1.78
C GLY A 135 -12.91 0.33 -1.71
N PHE A 136 -12.76 -0.47 -2.78
CA PHE A 136 -11.61 -1.32 -3.03
C PHE A 136 -11.05 -1.01 -4.41
N TRP A 137 -9.73 -1.16 -4.53
CA TRP A 137 -9.06 -1.15 -5.81
C TRP A 137 -9.43 -2.40 -6.60
N LYS A 138 -9.65 -2.22 -7.89
CA LYS A 138 -9.95 -3.28 -8.84
C LYS A 138 -9.00 -3.16 -10.02
N PHE A 139 -8.53 -4.30 -10.51
CA PHE A 139 -7.77 -4.35 -11.75
C PHE A 139 -8.62 -3.91 -12.94
N ARG A 140 -7.98 -3.23 -13.90
CA ARG A 140 -8.59 -2.86 -15.18
C ARG A 140 -7.81 -3.45 -16.34
N PHE A 141 -6.56 -3.02 -16.49
CA PHE A 141 -5.72 -3.39 -17.62
C PHE A 141 -4.27 -3.58 -17.18
N ALA A 142 -3.53 -4.37 -17.95
CA ALA A 142 -2.07 -4.40 -17.88
C ALA A 142 -1.46 -4.45 -19.29
N TYR A 143 -0.29 -3.83 -19.43
CA TYR A 143 0.55 -3.86 -20.62
C TYR A 143 1.84 -4.59 -20.28
N TYR A 144 2.06 -5.74 -20.90
CA TYR A 144 3.33 -6.44 -20.78
C TYR A 144 4.33 -5.84 -21.76
N THR A 145 5.48 -5.43 -21.25
CA THR A 145 6.50 -4.68 -22.01
C THR A 145 7.89 -4.98 -21.48
N LYS A 146 8.91 -4.72 -22.30
CA LYS A 146 10.33 -4.90 -21.95
C LYS A 146 10.94 -3.79 -21.09
N ALA A 147 10.16 -2.74 -20.82
CA ALA A 147 10.60 -1.54 -20.13
C ALA A 147 9.51 -1.03 -19.18
N ALA A 148 9.02 -1.89 -18.28
CA ALA A 148 7.84 -1.61 -17.46
C ALA A 148 8.06 -0.41 -16.53
N GLU A 149 9.26 -0.27 -15.95
CA GLU A 149 9.64 0.86 -15.09
C GLU A 149 9.57 2.20 -15.85
N GLN A 150 10.13 2.26 -17.04
CA GLN A 150 10.18 3.47 -17.86
C GLN A 150 8.79 3.90 -18.30
N VAL A 151 7.96 2.93 -18.69
CA VAL A 151 6.58 3.18 -19.09
C VAL A 151 5.78 3.73 -17.90
N GLU A 152 5.90 3.13 -16.70
CA GLU A 152 5.25 3.64 -15.48
C GLU A 152 5.69 5.08 -15.17
N LEU A 153 7.00 5.32 -15.05
CA LEU A 153 7.54 6.64 -14.69
C LEU A 153 7.09 7.73 -15.67
N LEU A 154 7.12 7.44 -16.98
CA LEU A 154 6.68 8.38 -18.00
C LEU A 154 5.15 8.58 -17.99
N SER A 155 4.38 7.54 -17.65
CA SER A 155 2.93 7.66 -17.47
C SER A 155 2.60 8.56 -16.28
N HIS A 156 3.34 8.43 -15.17
CA HIS A 156 3.20 9.32 -14.01
C HIS A 156 3.51 10.77 -14.37
N GLN A 157 4.57 11.01 -15.17
CA GLN A 157 4.89 12.35 -15.66
C GLN A 157 3.75 12.98 -16.49
N TYR A 158 3.05 12.19 -17.31
CA TYR A 158 1.89 12.67 -18.06
C TYR A 158 0.66 12.94 -17.19
N LEU A 159 0.63 12.41 -15.96
CA LEU A 159 -0.49 12.55 -15.03
C LEU A 159 -0.15 13.40 -13.81
N GLU A 160 0.96 14.15 -13.82
CA GLU A 160 1.41 14.96 -12.67
C GLU A 160 0.31 15.92 -12.19
N ASP A 161 -0.43 16.54 -13.12
CA ASP A 161 -1.55 17.45 -12.80
C ASP A 161 -2.73 16.75 -12.10
N TYR A 162 -2.83 15.43 -12.20
CA TYR A 162 -3.85 14.61 -11.55
C TYR A 162 -3.38 13.99 -10.24
N LEU A 163 -2.12 14.18 -9.83
CA LEU A 163 -1.54 13.53 -8.66
C LEU A 163 -2.26 13.90 -7.36
N ASP A 164 -2.82 12.90 -6.67
CA ASP A 164 -3.39 13.05 -5.34
C ASP A 164 -2.30 12.93 -4.27
N ARG A 165 -1.73 14.08 -3.88
CA ARG A 165 -0.68 14.16 -2.85
C ARG A 165 -1.19 13.84 -1.43
N LEU A 166 -2.49 13.75 -1.23
CA LEU A 166 -3.10 13.40 0.06
C LEU A 166 -3.45 11.92 0.15
N ALA A 167 -3.27 11.16 -0.93
CA ALA A 167 -3.52 9.73 -0.92
C ALA A 167 -2.65 9.03 0.14
N PRO A 168 -3.23 8.11 0.94
CA PRO A 168 -2.52 7.41 2.01
C PRO A 168 -1.55 6.33 1.49
N ILE A 169 -1.45 6.15 0.17
CA ILE A 169 -0.64 5.15 -0.51
C ILE A 169 -0.01 5.77 -1.75
N GLY A 170 1.31 5.59 -1.93
CA GLY A 170 2.11 5.90 -3.14
C GLY A 170 1.60 6.99 -4.09
N GLU A 171 1.87 6.83 -5.38
CA GLU A 171 1.30 7.68 -6.42
C GLU A 171 -0.10 7.16 -6.78
N VAL A 172 -1.08 8.05 -6.67
CA VAL A 172 -2.49 7.84 -7.01
C VAL A 172 -2.97 9.09 -7.76
N PHE A 173 -3.81 8.90 -8.76
CA PHE A 173 -4.24 9.96 -9.66
C PHE A 173 -5.76 10.16 -9.61
N SER A 174 -6.18 11.42 -9.58
CA SER A 174 -7.56 11.89 -9.59
C SER A 174 -8.12 11.97 -11.01
N CYS A 175 -7.99 10.89 -11.77
CA CYS A 175 -8.47 10.78 -13.15
C CYS A 175 -9.29 9.51 -13.35
N ASP A 176 -9.95 9.40 -14.50
CA ASP A 176 -10.63 8.17 -14.90
C ASP A 176 -9.66 7.17 -15.56
N VAL A 177 -10.17 5.95 -15.78
CA VAL A 177 -9.38 4.87 -16.37
C VAL A 177 -8.99 5.18 -17.83
N SER A 178 -9.80 5.95 -18.57
CA SER A 178 -9.50 6.32 -19.96
C SER A 178 -8.26 7.20 -20.02
N THR A 179 -8.24 8.25 -19.20
CA THR A 179 -7.12 9.20 -19.07
C THR A 179 -5.84 8.48 -18.66
N ALA A 180 -5.92 7.56 -17.68
CA ALA A 180 -4.78 6.76 -17.28
C ALA A 180 -4.31 5.80 -18.38
N THR A 181 -5.24 5.22 -19.15
CA THR A 181 -4.94 4.36 -20.29
C THR A 181 -4.19 5.13 -21.36
N GLU A 182 -4.68 6.32 -21.74
CA GLU A 182 -4.02 7.20 -22.71
C GLU A 182 -2.61 7.59 -22.27
N ALA A 183 -2.39 7.84 -20.98
CA ALA A 183 -1.06 8.13 -20.45
C ALA A 183 -0.09 6.94 -20.64
N VAL A 184 -0.52 5.72 -20.35
CA VAL A 184 0.29 4.50 -20.55
C VAL A 184 0.57 4.26 -22.02
N GLU A 185 -0.45 4.38 -22.88
CA GLU A 185 -0.32 4.18 -24.32
C GLU A 185 0.61 5.23 -24.93
N LYS A 186 0.48 6.50 -24.54
CA LYS A 186 1.39 7.59 -24.93
C LYS A 186 2.83 7.34 -24.47
N ALA A 187 3.02 6.75 -23.30
CA ALA A 187 4.35 6.38 -22.80
C ALA A 187 4.96 5.26 -23.65
N LEU A 188 4.18 4.22 -23.96
CA LEU A 188 4.59 3.12 -24.83
C LEU A 188 4.93 3.61 -26.25
N TYR A 189 4.13 4.50 -26.83
CA TYR A 189 4.42 5.10 -28.15
C TYR A 189 5.72 5.89 -28.14
N LYS A 190 5.92 6.77 -27.15
CA LYS A 190 7.15 7.57 -27.04
C LYS A 190 8.41 6.70 -26.90
N LEU A 191 8.29 5.53 -26.30
CA LEU A 191 9.39 4.57 -26.13
C LEU A 191 9.54 3.59 -27.32
N GLY A 192 8.66 3.66 -28.33
CA GLY A 192 8.67 2.72 -29.47
C GLY A 192 8.31 1.28 -29.06
N LEU A 193 7.49 1.12 -28.02
CA LEU A 193 7.13 -0.17 -27.41
C LEU A 193 5.67 -0.56 -27.62
N PHE A 194 4.84 0.32 -28.17
CA PHE A 194 3.40 0.13 -28.25
C PHE A 194 3.02 -1.18 -28.97
N GLU A 195 3.48 -1.37 -30.21
CA GLU A 195 3.21 -2.57 -31.00
C GLU A 195 3.83 -3.85 -30.41
N LEU A 196 4.88 -3.70 -29.59
CA LEU A 196 5.55 -4.82 -28.92
C LEU A 196 4.89 -5.18 -27.59
N SER A 197 3.97 -4.34 -27.11
CA SER A 197 3.30 -4.53 -25.84
C SER A 197 2.05 -5.38 -26.00
N LYS A 198 1.76 -6.20 -24.99
CA LYS A 198 0.50 -6.96 -24.95
C LYS A 198 -0.42 -6.37 -23.89
N LYS A 199 -1.52 -5.76 -24.31
CA LYS A 199 -2.62 -5.34 -23.43
C LYS A 199 -3.45 -6.55 -23.00
N THR A 200 -3.80 -6.64 -21.72
CA THR A 200 -4.72 -7.65 -21.17
C THR A 200 -5.75 -7.01 -20.23
N THR A 201 -6.94 -7.60 -20.19
CA THR A 201 -8.03 -7.31 -19.23
C THR A 201 -8.15 -8.36 -18.14
N GLN A 202 -7.33 -9.41 -18.21
CA GLN A 202 -7.31 -10.52 -17.24
C GLN A 202 -5.91 -10.72 -16.68
N TYR A 203 -5.82 -11.19 -15.43
CA TYR A 203 -4.57 -11.69 -14.86
C TYR A 203 -4.11 -12.89 -15.70
N ARG A 204 -2.92 -12.85 -16.30
CA ARG A 204 -2.31 -14.08 -16.81
C ARG A 204 -1.78 -14.87 -15.61
N ALA A 205 -2.30 -16.08 -15.45
CA ALA A 205 -1.92 -17.05 -14.42
C ALA A 205 -0.44 -17.48 -14.53
#